data_AF-A0A1R0M4M0-F1
#
_entry.id   AF-A0A1R0M4M0-F1
#
_cell.length_a   1.000
_cell.length_b   1.000
_cell.length_c   1.000
_cell.angle_alpha   90.00
_cell.angle_beta   90.00
_cell.angle_gamma   90.00
#
_symmetry.space_group_name_H-M   'P 1'
#
loop_
_entity.id
_entity.type
_entity.pdbx_description
1 polymer ?
#
loop_
_entity_poly.entity_id
_entity_poly.type
_entity_poly.pdbx_seq_one_letter_code
_entity_poly.pdbx_strand_id
1 'polypeptide(L)'
;MVAGHRFRLDPRHRPDVRRRVGPLRRRDDRRRPGRRRSPLAAGRSADSPLRAAAMNPLLSAEQAVLGSVLLDPGQLAHLDWLAPDHFYRPLHKALFAALRKLRTEGHPAVATKEPVPLSWVTDAVDEASHHVRGLTAAYAHTLISACPRPEHAPVYGRMVLEGAIHRSVTEHAIRLHQAARADALQGEVEGALHYADVLAGVLGDLARRWGAELCPVAPAPPPCTAPVASPPVRADQVAEDEQFLLAVLVERPKAMDQVVGLLRPSDFAGPAHGQLYRCLGALHHRGEPIDRITVLWEAQRRGLLADGTLTTEQLTAICDGVGPGSAEWLGEQVMRSSVTRTAAASARAIRALAENESLAPGRLISHALHALGPLDDVRTRWQAANGHSSPTPLAPPTEEAPTARVHAALARSTPRPAARPPERPGAAVTPSAARSSSRTHG
;
A
#
# COMPACT_ATOMS: atom_id res chain seq x y z
N MET A 1 -64.04 -19.22 2.63
CA MET A 1 -62.61 -18.84 2.69
C MET A 1 -62.17 -18.62 1.25
N VAL A 2 -61.72 -17.46 0.77
CA VAL A 2 -61.05 -16.31 1.38
C VAL A 2 -61.51 -15.05 0.64
N ALA A 3 -61.95 -14.04 1.40
CA ALA A 3 -62.31 -12.72 0.89
C ALA A 3 -61.07 -11.81 0.89
N GLY A 4 -60.91 -11.01 -0.16
CA GLY A 4 -59.80 -10.10 -0.36
C GLY A 4 -59.88 -8.84 0.50
N HIS A 5 -58.75 -8.44 1.07
CA HIS A 5 -58.53 -7.10 1.64
C HIS A 5 -57.44 -6.38 0.86
N ARG A 6 -57.86 -5.39 0.06
CA ARG A 6 -57.00 -4.32 -0.46
C ARG A 6 -56.96 -3.19 0.57
N PHE A 7 -55.80 -2.97 1.18
CA PHE A 7 -55.51 -1.79 2.01
C PHE A 7 -55.37 -0.56 1.10
N ARG A 8 -56.23 0.44 1.30
CA ARG A 8 -56.05 1.81 0.81
C ARG A 8 -55.30 2.61 1.87
N LEU A 9 -54.21 3.25 1.49
CA LEU A 9 -53.47 4.23 2.29
C LEU A 9 -54.08 5.62 2.05
N ASP A 10 -54.50 6.27 3.13
CA ASP A 10 -55.03 7.64 3.17
C ASP A 10 -53.89 8.62 3.56
N PRO A 11 -53.58 9.68 2.78
CA PRO A 11 -52.46 10.57 3.06
C PRO A 11 -52.94 11.96 3.50
N ARG A 12 -53.18 12.20 4.80
CA ARG A 12 -53.41 13.57 5.33
C ARG A 12 -52.96 13.75 6.77
N HIS A 13 -51.70 14.16 6.98
CA HIS A 13 -51.33 15.00 8.14
C HIS A 13 -50.01 15.75 7.91
N ARG A 14 -50.11 17.03 7.57
CA ARG A 14 -49.04 18.05 7.70
C ARG A 14 -49.58 19.13 8.64
N PRO A 15 -48.91 19.49 9.74
CA PRO A 15 -49.20 20.72 10.45
C PRO A 15 -48.30 21.84 9.95
N ASP A 16 -48.95 22.98 9.71
CA ASP A 16 -48.47 24.21 9.12
C ASP A 16 -47.86 25.12 10.23
N VAL A 17 -46.55 25.40 10.15
CA VAL A 17 -45.84 26.25 11.12
C VAL A 17 -45.92 27.71 10.64
N ARG A 18 -46.76 28.49 11.32
CA ARG A 18 -46.96 29.92 11.09
C ARG A 18 -45.67 30.72 11.37
N ARG A 19 -45.15 31.34 10.30
CA ARG A 19 -44.17 32.44 10.34
C ARG A 19 -44.74 33.67 11.04
N ARG A 20 -44.01 34.24 12.01
CA ARG A 20 -44.20 35.61 12.49
C ARG A 20 -43.01 36.47 12.08
N VAL A 21 -43.32 37.54 11.35
CA VAL A 21 -42.44 38.64 10.94
C VAL A 21 -42.56 39.76 11.97
N GLY A 22 -41.44 40.37 12.36
CA GLY A 22 -41.37 41.58 13.19
C GLY A 22 -40.13 42.42 12.81
N PRO A 23 -40.16 43.75 12.97
CA PRO A 23 -39.66 44.66 11.93
C PRO A 23 -38.32 45.36 12.23
N LEU A 24 -37.72 45.85 11.13
CA LEU A 24 -36.55 46.73 11.07
C LEU A 24 -36.79 48.08 11.77
N ARG A 25 -35.82 48.54 12.55
CA ARG A 25 -35.66 49.95 12.93
C ARG A 25 -34.67 50.65 11.99
N ARG A 26 -35.08 51.83 11.53
CA ARG A 26 -34.39 52.76 10.62
C ARG A 26 -33.71 53.89 11.40
N ARG A 27 -32.60 54.38 10.80
CA ARG A 27 -32.07 55.77 10.76
C ARG A 27 -31.52 56.33 12.07
N ASP A 28 -30.31 56.89 12.09
CA ASP A 28 -29.88 58.21 11.56
C ASP A 28 -28.34 58.32 11.79
N ASP A 29 -27.50 59.21 11.26
CA ASP A 29 -27.48 60.19 10.16
C ASP A 29 -26.00 60.66 10.04
N ARG A 30 -25.56 61.06 8.84
CA ARG A 30 -24.49 62.05 8.50
C ARG A 30 -23.04 61.91 9.01
N ARG A 31 -22.07 61.84 8.07
CA ARG A 31 -21.18 62.95 7.61
C ARG A 31 -19.91 62.43 6.90
N ARG A 32 -19.73 62.81 5.64
CA ARG A 32 -18.44 62.99 4.89
C ARG A 32 -18.31 64.51 4.63
N PRO A 33 -17.15 65.13 4.26
CA PRO A 33 -16.07 64.57 3.41
C PRO A 33 -14.62 65.04 3.73
N GLY A 34 -13.63 64.46 3.05
CA GLY A 34 -12.25 64.96 3.02
C GLY A 34 -11.39 64.30 1.93
N ARG A 35 -11.18 65.01 0.82
CA ARG A 35 -10.33 64.65 -0.34
C ARG A 35 -8.83 64.61 0.01
N ARG A 36 -8.08 63.60 -0.46
CA ARG A 36 -6.69 63.68 -1.00
C ARG A 36 -6.47 62.49 -1.97
N ARG A 37 -6.54 62.71 -3.29
CA ARG A 37 -5.43 62.79 -4.26
C ARG A 37 -4.56 61.52 -4.37
N SER A 38 -4.74 60.77 -5.47
CA SER A 38 -3.81 59.77 -6.02
C SER A 38 -2.50 60.43 -6.49
N PRO A 39 -1.46 59.62 -6.76
CA PRO A 39 -1.03 59.55 -8.16
C PRO A 39 -0.73 58.13 -8.66
N LEU A 40 -0.72 58.05 -9.98
CA LEU A 40 -0.51 56.91 -10.86
C LEU A 40 0.83 56.19 -10.62
N ALA A 41 0.79 54.85 -10.67
CA ALA A 41 1.91 54.04 -11.12
C ALA A 41 1.40 53.04 -12.16
N ALA A 42 2.03 53.09 -13.32
CA ALA A 42 1.65 52.42 -14.56
C ALA A 42 2.01 50.93 -14.58
N GLY A 43 1.19 50.17 -15.31
CA GLY A 43 1.62 49.05 -16.15
C GLY A 43 2.43 47.94 -15.47
N ARG A 44 1.73 46.99 -14.83
CA ARG A 44 2.16 45.59 -14.87
C ARG A 44 1.07 44.79 -15.54
N SER A 45 1.41 44.24 -16.69
CA SER A 45 0.65 43.24 -17.42
C SER A 45 0.01 42.29 -16.41
N ALA A 46 -1.32 42.23 -16.45
CA ALA A 46 -2.09 41.18 -15.80
C ALA A 46 -1.72 39.88 -16.52
N ASP A 47 -0.60 39.31 -16.10
CA ASP A 47 -0.23 37.95 -16.41
C ASP A 47 -1.34 37.09 -15.82
N SER A 48 -2.16 36.54 -16.72
CA SER A 48 -3.42 35.90 -16.37
C SER A 48 -3.16 34.73 -15.43
N PRO A 49 -3.68 34.71 -14.19
CA PRO A 49 -3.53 33.58 -13.26
C PRO A 49 -4.33 32.33 -13.65
N LEU A 50 -4.91 32.31 -14.86
CA LEU A 50 -5.86 31.29 -15.32
C LEU A 50 -5.27 30.25 -16.29
N ARG A 51 -3.99 30.36 -16.68
CA ARG A 51 -3.33 29.34 -17.53
C ARG A 51 -2.64 28.22 -16.76
N ALA A 52 -2.41 28.39 -15.47
CA ALA A 52 -1.93 27.34 -14.58
C ALA A 52 -3.10 26.54 -13.97
N ALA A 53 -4.08 26.15 -14.79
CA ALA A 53 -4.88 24.98 -14.44
C ALA A 53 -3.87 23.84 -14.26
N ALA A 54 -3.67 23.41 -13.01
CA ALA A 54 -2.61 22.48 -12.59
C ALA A 54 -2.36 21.44 -13.68
N MET A 55 -1.25 21.61 -14.41
CA MET A 55 -0.94 20.80 -15.57
C MET A 55 -0.66 19.39 -15.05
N ASN A 56 -1.64 18.50 -15.19
CA ASN A 56 -1.49 17.12 -14.75
C ASN A 56 -0.40 16.48 -15.63
N PRO A 57 0.78 16.15 -15.07
CA PRO A 57 1.92 15.70 -15.86
C PRO A 57 1.64 14.34 -16.53
N LEU A 58 0.89 13.46 -15.86
CA LEU A 58 0.50 12.16 -16.40
C LEU A 58 -0.44 12.32 -17.60
N LEU A 59 -1.43 13.22 -17.51
CA LEU A 59 -2.32 13.49 -18.65
C LEU A 59 -1.54 14.05 -19.84
N SER A 60 -0.58 14.93 -19.58
CA SER A 60 0.29 15.50 -20.62
C SER A 60 1.15 14.42 -21.28
N ALA A 61 1.65 13.46 -20.49
CA ALA A 61 2.38 12.30 -21.01
C ALA A 61 1.48 11.41 -21.89
N GLU A 62 0.25 11.10 -21.49
CA GLU A 62 -0.69 10.33 -22.31
C GLU A 62 -0.97 11.01 -23.66
N GLN A 63 -1.20 12.33 -23.63
CA GLN A 63 -1.42 13.12 -24.84
C GLN A 63 -0.19 13.12 -25.74
N ALA A 64 1.01 13.25 -25.17
CA ALA A 64 2.26 13.22 -25.91
C ALA A 64 2.56 11.84 -26.53
N VAL A 65 2.24 10.73 -25.85
CA VAL A 65 2.34 9.37 -26.43
C VAL A 65 1.42 9.23 -27.63
N LEU A 66 0.14 9.58 -27.49
CA LEU A 66 -0.82 9.47 -28.59
C LEU A 66 -0.44 10.38 -29.76
N GLY A 67 -0.04 11.62 -29.49
CA GLY A 67 0.45 12.54 -30.51
C GLY A 67 1.69 12.02 -31.22
N SER A 68 2.63 11.40 -30.50
CA SER A 68 3.84 10.82 -31.10
C SER A 68 3.52 9.68 -32.07
N VAL A 69 2.56 8.82 -31.73
CA VAL A 69 2.11 7.70 -32.58
C VAL A 69 1.28 8.18 -33.78
N LEU A 70 0.50 9.25 -33.61
CA LEU A 70 -0.27 9.85 -34.70
C LEU A 70 0.65 10.55 -35.72
N LEU A 71 1.76 11.13 -35.25
CA LEU A 71 2.80 11.76 -36.08
C LEU A 71 3.71 10.75 -36.78
N ASP A 72 4.09 9.69 -36.08
CA ASP A 72 4.97 8.63 -36.58
C ASP A 72 4.44 7.24 -36.13
N PRO A 73 3.73 6.51 -37.03
CA PRO A 73 3.24 5.16 -36.75
C PRO A 73 4.34 4.17 -36.36
N GLY A 74 5.60 4.41 -36.77
CA GLY A 74 6.76 3.59 -36.42
C GLY A 74 7.07 3.60 -34.92
N GLN A 75 6.65 4.63 -34.18
CA GLN A 75 6.82 4.71 -32.72
C GLN A 75 6.09 3.59 -31.98
N LEU A 76 5.02 3.02 -32.56
CA LEU A 76 4.31 1.90 -31.95
C LEU A 76 5.22 0.70 -31.68
N ALA A 77 6.18 0.41 -32.56
CA ALA A 77 7.14 -0.69 -32.36
C ALA A 77 7.98 -0.51 -31.09
N HIS A 78 8.29 0.73 -30.71
CA HIS A 78 9.03 1.04 -29.49
C HIS A 78 8.16 1.00 -28.22
N LEU A 79 6.85 0.85 -28.37
CA LEU A 79 5.83 0.88 -27.31
C LEU A 79 5.11 -0.46 -27.12
N ASP A 80 5.65 -1.57 -27.61
CA ASP A 80 4.98 -2.88 -27.54
C ASP A 80 4.64 -3.33 -26.10
N TRP A 81 5.47 -2.93 -25.13
CA TRP A 81 5.31 -3.16 -23.70
C TRP A 81 4.23 -2.28 -23.04
N LEU A 82 3.78 -1.21 -23.71
CA LEU A 82 2.72 -0.34 -23.21
C LEU A 82 1.35 -0.93 -23.63
N ALA A 83 0.55 -1.33 -22.65
CA ALA A 83 -0.81 -1.81 -22.88
C ALA A 83 -1.83 -0.65 -22.92
N PRO A 84 -2.94 -0.78 -23.67
CA PRO A 84 -4.02 0.21 -23.63
C PRO A 84 -4.57 0.47 -22.23
N ASP A 85 -4.59 -0.54 -21.36
CA ASP A 85 -5.06 -0.44 -19.97
C ASP A 85 -4.20 0.48 -19.08
N HIS A 86 -3.00 0.84 -19.54
CA HIS A 86 -2.14 1.78 -18.82
C HIS A 86 -2.64 3.22 -18.91
N PHE A 87 -3.43 3.57 -19.93
CA PHE A 87 -4.01 4.91 -20.04
C PHE A 87 -5.16 5.11 -19.04
N TYR A 88 -5.11 6.23 -18.32
CA TYR A 88 -6.14 6.65 -17.36
C TYR A 88 -7.44 7.04 -18.05
N ARG A 89 -7.36 7.83 -19.13
CA ARG A 89 -8.56 8.26 -19.86
C ARG A 89 -9.08 7.11 -20.73
N PRO A 90 -10.36 6.72 -20.61
CA PRO A 90 -10.95 5.69 -21.47
C PRO A 90 -10.82 6.02 -22.97
N LEU A 91 -10.90 7.30 -23.31
CA LEU A 91 -10.73 7.79 -24.68
C LEU A 91 -9.30 7.56 -25.20
N HIS A 92 -8.28 7.81 -24.38
CA HIS A 92 -6.88 7.55 -24.73
C HIS A 92 -6.60 6.05 -24.86
N LYS A 93 -7.15 5.25 -23.94
CA LYS A 93 -7.11 3.78 -24.01
C LYS A 93 -7.69 3.25 -25.33
N ALA A 94 -8.88 3.70 -25.72
CA ALA A 94 -9.54 3.25 -26.94
C ALA A 94 -8.75 3.67 -28.20
N LEU A 95 -8.25 4.90 -28.24
CA LEU A 95 -7.44 5.37 -29.36
C LEU A 95 -6.13 4.58 -29.49
N PHE A 96 -5.42 4.34 -28.39
CA PHE A 96 -4.19 3.55 -28.43
C PHE A 96 -4.44 2.09 -28.86
N ALA A 97 -5.56 1.50 -28.42
CA ALA A 97 -5.98 0.17 -28.86
C ALA A 97 -6.27 0.13 -30.37
N ALA A 98 -6.98 1.13 -30.90
CA ALA A 98 -7.26 1.25 -32.33
C ALA A 98 -5.96 1.40 -33.15
N LEU A 99 -5.03 2.25 -32.71
CA LEU A 99 -3.73 2.43 -33.36
C LEU A 99 -2.92 1.12 -33.39
N ARG A 100 -2.92 0.35 -32.29
CA ARG A 100 -2.29 -0.98 -32.27
C ARG A 100 -2.96 -1.97 -33.22
N LYS A 101 -4.30 -1.97 -33.30
CA LYS A 101 -5.08 -2.83 -34.20
C LYS A 101 -4.77 -2.55 -35.67
N LEU A 102 -4.82 -1.28 -36.08
CA LEU A 102 -4.50 -0.87 -37.45
C LEU A 102 -3.06 -1.23 -37.85
N ARG A 103 -2.11 -1.16 -36.91
CA ARG A 103 -0.74 -1.64 -37.13
C ARG A 103 -0.69 -3.14 -37.37
N THR A 104 -1.39 -3.94 -36.57
CA THR A 104 -1.43 -5.41 -36.75
C THR A 104 -2.11 -5.82 -38.05
N GLU A 105 -3.05 -5.02 -38.55
CA GLU A 105 -3.73 -5.21 -39.83
C GLU A 105 -2.88 -4.74 -41.04
N GLY A 106 -1.72 -4.14 -40.80
CA GLY A 106 -0.80 -3.71 -41.86
C GLY A 106 -1.26 -2.45 -42.60
N HIS A 107 -1.94 -1.53 -41.90
CA HIS A 107 -2.39 -0.27 -42.49
C HIS A 107 -1.26 0.47 -43.26
N PRO A 108 -1.51 1.01 -44.47
CA PRO A 108 -0.48 1.54 -45.37
C PRO A 108 0.39 2.67 -44.77
N ALA A 109 -0.14 3.39 -43.77
CA ALA A 109 0.59 4.40 -43.03
C ALA A 109 1.83 3.86 -42.28
N VAL A 110 1.85 2.57 -41.93
CA VAL A 110 2.96 1.93 -41.19
C VAL A 110 4.15 1.63 -42.10
N ALA A 111 3.90 1.40 -43.39
CA ALA A 111 4.95 1.12 -44.37
C ALA A 111 5.56 2.40 -44.98
N THR A 112 4.86 3.53 -44.88
CA THR A 112 5.25 4.79 -45.52
C THR A 112 6.06 5.64 -44.55
N LYS A 113 7.30 6.00 -44.91
CA LYS A 113 8.18 6.77 -44.01
C LYS A 113 7.79 8.24 -43.86
N GLU A 114 7.25 8.88 -44.91
CA GLU A 114 6.71 10.25 -44.86
C GLU A 114 6.14 10.67 -46.23
N PRO A 115 5.08 11.50 -46.30
CA PRO A 115 4.24 11.97 -45.19
C PRO A 115 3.21 10.92 -44.74
N VAL A 116 2.86 10.93 -43.46
CA VAL A 116 1.82 10.04 -42.89
C VAL A 116 0.46 10.40 -43.51
N PRO A 117 -0.28 9.45 -44.09
CA PRO A 117 -1.56 9.74 -44.73
C PRO A 117 -2.62 10.12 -43.70
N LEU A 118 -3.51 11.06 -44.06
CA LEU A 118 -4.63 11.46 -43.21
C LEU A 118 -5.54 10.28 -42.82
N SER A 119 -5.62 9.25 -43.67
CA SER A 119 -6.37 8.03 -43.39
C SER A 119 -5.93 7.36 -42.09
N TRP A 120 -4.66 7.45 -41.71
CA TRP A 120 -4.18 6.93 -40.43
C TRP A 120 -4.94 7.52 -39.24
N VAL A 121 -5.17 8.84 -39.27
CA VAL A 121 -5.82 9.56 -38.18
C VAL A 121 -7.33 9.34 -38.21
N THR A 122 -7.96 9.39 -39.39
CA THR A 122 -9.41 9.19 -39.52
C THR A 122 -9.80 7.76 -39.17
N ASP A 123 -9.08 6.76 -39.68
CA ASP A 123 -9.40 5.35 -39.49
C ASP A 123 -9.16 4.95 -38.02
N ALA A 124 -8.12 5.51 -37.37
CA ALA A 124 -7.90 5.31 -35.95
C ALA A 124 -9.00 5.93 -35.08
N VAL A 125 -9.51 7.10 -35.46
CA VAL A 125 -10.63 7.76 -34.78
C VAL A 125 -11.93 6.98 -34.99
N ASP A 126 -12.20 6.50 -36.20
CA ASP A 126 -13.40 5.75 -36.54
C ASP A 126 -13.42 4.40 -35.79
N GLU A 127 -12.31 3.67 -35.80
CA GLU A 127 -12.15 2.42 -35.05
C GLU A 127 -12.32 2.61 -33.54
N ALA A 128 -11.70 3.65 -32.96
CA ALA A 128 -11.83 3.95 -31.54
C ALA A 128 -13.26 4.43 -31.17
N SER A 129 -13.97 5.06 -32.10
CA SER A 129 -15.34 5.55 -31.90
C SER A 129 -16.37 4.42 -31.74
N HIS A 130 -16.04 3.19 -32.13
CA HIS A 130 -16.85 2.01 -31.80
C HIS A 130 -16.90 1.74 -30.29
N HIS A 131 -15.84 2.11 -29.56
CA HIS A 131 -15.69 1.79 -28.14
C HIS A 131 -15.97 2.99 -27.21
N VAL A 132 -15.82 4.23 -27.70
CA VAL A 132 -15.97 5.45 -26.90
C VAL A 132 -16.68 6.54 -27.69
N ARG A 133 -17.42 7.42 -27.01
CA ARG A 133 -18.06 8.60 -27.60
C ARG A 133 -17.21 9.85 -27.39
N GLY A 134 -17.29 10.80 -28.32
CA GLY A 134 -16.64 12.12 -28.19
C GLY A 134 -15.21 12.20 -28.74
N LEU A 135 -14.69 11.12 -29.33
CA LEU A 135 -13.48 11.18 -30.14
C LEU A 135 -13.81 11.81 -31.50
N THR A 136 -13.04 12.81 -31.91
CA THR A 136 -13.21 13.51 -33.19
C THR A 136 -11.86 13.72 -33.83
N ALA A 137 -11.81 13.90 -35.15
CA ALA A 137 -10.59 14.27 -35.85
C ALA A 137 -9.95 15.56 -35.29
N ALA A 138 -10.78 16.52 -34.86
CA ALA A 138 -10.31 17.75 -34.20
C ALA A 138 -9.59 17.46 -32.86
N TYR A 139 -10.08 16.49 -32.08
CA TYR A 139 -9.40 16.07 -30.86
C TYR A 139 -8.08 15.36 -31.17
N ALA A 140 -8.03 14.52 -32.19
CA ALA A 140 -6.77 13.89 -32.64
C ALA A 140 -5.72 14.94 -33.05
N HIS A 141 -6.12 16.01 -33.73
CA HIS A 141 -5.22 17.15 -34.01
C HIS A 141 -4.73 17.87 -32.76
N THR A 142 -5.56 17.95 -31.71
CA THR A 142 -5.13 18.48 -30.42
C THR A 142 -4.04 17.58 -29.80
N LEU A 143 -4.18 16.26 -29.88
CA LEU A 143 -3.17 15.31 -29.38
C LEU A 143 -1.86 15.43 -30.16
N ILE A 144 -1.94 15.56 -31.49
CA ILE A 144 -0.77 15.82 -32.36
C ILE A 144 -0.05 17.09 -31.91
N SER A 145 -0.81 18.17 -31.66
CA SER A 145 -0.25 19.46 -31.23
C SER A 145 0.32 19.42 -29.80
N ALA A 146 -0.13 18.48 -28.97
CA ALA A 146 0.36 18.28 -27.61
C ALA A 146 1.69 17.53 -27.56
N CYS A 147 2.11 16.86 -28.64
CA CYS A 147 3.39 16.15 -28.71
C CYS A 147 4.54 17.13 -28.99
N PRO A 148 5.50 17.29 -28.06
CA PRO A 148 6.64 18.18 -28.30
C PRO A 148 7.66 17.57 -29.26
N ARG A 149 7.93 16.25 -29.11
CA ARG A 149 8.91 15.51 -29.90
C ARG A 149 8.45 14.05 -30.10
N PRO A 150 8.14 13.61 -31.33
CA PRO A 150 7.65 12.25 -31.56
C PRO A 150 8.69 11.17 -31.23
N GLU A 151 9.98 11.47 -31.40
CA GLU A 151 11.11 10.57 -31.09
C GLU A 151 11.17 10.14 -29.62
N HIS A 152 10.56 10.92 -28.71
CA HIS A 152 10.56 10.65 -27.28
C HIS A 152 9.40 9.76 -26.83
N ALA A 153 8.65 9.13 -27.76
CA ALA A 153 7.52 8.27 -27.46
C ALA A 153 7.80 7.24 -26.34
N PRO A 154 8.96 6.53 -26.30
CA PRO A 154 9.24 5.57 -25.24
C PRO A 154 9.38 6.21 -23.85
N VAL A 155 9.86 7.46 -23.77
CA VAL A 155 10.00 8.21 -22.51
C VAL A 155 8.62 8.59 -21.99
N TYR A 156 7.75 9.14 -22.85
CA TYR A 156 6.38 9.47 -22.48
C TYR A 156 5.59 8.22 -22.09
N GLY A 157 5.79 7.12 -22.81
CA GLY A 157 5.19 5.82 -22.48
C GLY A 157 5.58 5.35 -21.07
N ARG A 158 6.82 5.60 -20.64
CA ARG A 158 7.27 5.20 -19.30
C ARG A 158 6.51 5.97 -18.24
N MET A 159 6.34 7.28 -18.41
CA MET A 159 5.55 8.11 -17.51
C MET A 159 4.09 7.62 -17.39
N VAL A 160 3.47 7.21 -18.52
CA VAL A 160 2.12 6.62 -18.52
C VAL A 160 2.09 5.30 -17.75
N LEU A 161 3.08 4.43 -17.97
CA LEU A 161 3.20 3.16 -17.27
C LEU A 161 3.44 3.35 -15.76
N GLU A 162 4.27 4.31 -15.36
CA GLU A 162 4.50 4.65 -13.94
C GLU A 162 3.17 5.03 -13.27
N GLY A 163 2.40 5.94 -13.89
CA GLY A 163 1.07 6.30 -13.39
C GLY A 163 0.09 5.12 -13.36
N ALA A 164 0.16 4.21 -14.34
CA ALA A 164 -0.65 2.99 -14.35
C ALA A 164 -0.30 2.03 -13.19
N ILE A 165 0.98 1.93 -12.81
CA ILE A 165 1.43 1.13 -11.68
C ILE A 165 0.87 1.71 -10.37
N HIS A 166 1.03 3.01 -10.15
CA HIS A 166 0.47 3.67 -8.97
C HIS A 166 -1.05 3.48 -8.86
N ARG A 167 -1.77 3.66 -9.98
CA ARG A 167 -3.22 3.43 -10.05
C ARG A 167 -3.58 1.98 -9.74
N SER A 168 -2.91 1.01 -10.38
CA SER A 168 -3.17 -0.42 -10.17
C SER A 168 -2.97 -0.81 -8.71
N VAL A 169 -1.85 -0.42 -8.09
CA VAL A 169 -1.60 -0.72 -6.67
C VAL A 169 -2.66 -0.05 -5.77
N THR A 170 -3.04 1.19 -6.07
CA THR A 170 -4.10 1.90 -5.33
C THR A 170 -5.44 1.16 -5.41
N GLU A 171 -5.86 0.72 -6.59
CA GLU A 171 -7.12 -0.01 -6.79
C GLU A 171 -7.14 -1.33 -6.01
N HIS A 172 -6.06 -2.11 -6.05
CA HIS A 172 -5.96 -3.37 -5.33
C HIS A 172 -5.90 -3.17 -3.81
N ALA A 173 -5.20 -2.12 -3.34
CA ALA A 173 -5.20 -1.74 -1.93
C ALA A 173 -6.60 -1.31 -1.45
N ILE A 174 -7.37 -0.58 -2.27
CA ILE A 174 -8.77 -0.23 -1.95
C ILE A 174 -9.64 -1.49 -1.84
N ARG A 175 -9.52 -2.43 -2.78
CA ARG A 175 -10.28 -3.69 -2.75
C ARG A 175 -9.96 -4.51 -1.49
N LEU A 176 -8.69 -4.67 -1.15
CA LEU A 176 -8.28 -5.33 0.10
C LEU A 176 -8.86 -4.63 1.34
N HIS A 177 -8.79 -3.30 1.38
CA HIS A 177 -9.34 -2.55 2.51
C HIS A 177 -10.86 -2.71 2.64
N GLN A 178 -11.60 -2.68 1.53
CA GLN A 178 -13.04 -2.88 1.51
C GLN A 178 -13.42 -4.31 1.95
N ALA A 179 -12.72 -5.32 1.45
CA ALA A 179 -12.92 -6.70 1.86
C ALA A 179 -12.63 -6.91 3.34
N ALA A 180 -11.49 -6.40 3.83
CA ALA A 180 -11.14 -6.47 5.26
C ALA A 180 -12.19 -5.81 6.16
N ARG A 181 -12.83 -4.72 5.69
CA ARG A 181 -13.94 -4.09 6.44
C ARG A 181 -15.23 -4.90 6.39
N ALA A 182 -15.55 -5.54 5.27
CA ALA A 182 -16.71 -6.41 5.14
C ALA A 182 -16.56 -7.66 6.02
N ASP A 183 -15.40 -8.29 5.98
CA ASP A 183 -15.02 -9.44 6.80
C ASP A 183 -15.02 -9.09 8.29
N ALA A 184 -14.46 -7.94 8.67
CA ALA A 184 -14.55 -7.42 10.04
C ALA A 184 -15.99 -7.13 10.49
N LEU A 185 -16.94 -6.95 9.56
CA LEU A 185 -18.38 -6.79 9.80
C LEU A 185 -19.18 -8.09 9.70
N GLN A 186 -18.57 -9.20 9.30
CA GLN A 186 -19.20 -10.51 9.26
C GLN A 186 -18.61 -11.48 10.29
N GLY A 187 -17.35 -11.26 10.73
CA GLY A 187 -16.61 -12.21 11.55
C GLY A 187 -15.90 -13.27 10.71
N GLU A 188 -15.67 -12.98 9.43
CA GLU A 188 -14.99 -13.84 8.46
C GLU A 188 -13.58 -13.30 8.18
N VAL A 189 -12.77 -14.01 7.40
CA VAL A 189 -11.41 -13.60 7.00
C VAL A 189 -11.07 -13.85 5.53
N GLU A 190 -11.92 -14.61 4.83
CA GLU A 190 -11.68 -15.24 3.55
C GLU A 190 -11.55 -14.20 2.44
N GLY A 191 -12.37 -13.14 2.47
CA GLY A 191 -12.32 -12.04 1.52
C GLY A 191 -11.01 -11.26 1.66
N ALA A 192 -10.64 -10.90 2.89
CA ALA A 192 -9.41 -10.19 3.20
C ALA A 192 -8.17 -10.99 2.76
N LEU A 193 -8.16 -12.30 3.03
CA LEU A 193 -7.08 -13.18 2.60
C LEU A 193 -7.00 -13.29 1.06
N HIS A 194 -8.14 -13.48 0.39
CA HIS A 194 -8.20 -13.55 -1.07
C HIS A 194 -7.65 -12.28 -1.74
N TYR A 195 -8.13 -11.09 -1.35
CA TYR A 195 -7.67 -9.85 -1.96
C TYR A 195 -6.22 -9.52 -1.61
N ALA A 196 -5.72 -10.00 -0.47
CA ALA A 196 -4.33 -9.87 -0.11
C ALA A 196 -3.44 -10.74 -1.01
N ASP A 197 -3.87 -11.96 -1.36
CA ASP A 197 -3.15 -12.82 -2.31
C ASP A 197 -3.16 -12.23 -3.72
N VAL A 198 -4.29 -11.67 -4.17
CA VAL A 198 -4.37 -10.96 -5.45
C VAL A 198 -3.39 -9.77 -5.47
N LEU A 199 -3.37 -8.95 -4.42
CA LEU A 199 -2.46 -7.81 -4.32
C LEU A 199 -0.98 -8.26 -4.28
N ALA A 200 -0.65 -9.29 -3.51
CA ALA A 200 0.70 -9.86 -3.47
C ALA A 200 1.13 -10.41 -4.83
N GLY A 201 0.23 -11.10 -5.54
CA GLY A 201 0.45 -11.59 -6.91
C GLY A 201 0.76 -10.45 -7.89
N VAL A 202 -0.05 -9.39 -7.88
CA VAL A 202 0.15 -8.19 -8.72
C VAL A 202 1.49 -7.51 -8.40
N LEU A 203 1.81 -7.33 -7.11
CA LEU A 203 3.10 -6.74 -6.70
C LEU A 203 4.28 -7.62 -7.11
N GLY A 204 4.15 -8.95 -7.02
CA GLY A 204 5.17 -9.89 -7.47
C GLY A 204 5.36 -9.90 -8.99
N ASP A 205 4.28 -9.80 -9.77
CA ASP A 205 4.34 -9.64 -11.21
C ASP A 205 5.01 -8.33 -11.62
N LEU A 206 4.65 -7.23 -10.96
CA LEU A 206 5.27 -5.93 -11.17
C LEU A 206 6.76 -5.95 -10.79
N ALA A 207 7.12 -6.58 -9.67
CA ALA A 207 8.51 -6.75 -9.26
C ALA A 207 9.32 -7.53 -10.32
N ARG A 208 8.77 -8.60 -10.90
CA ARG A 208 9.45 -9.35 -11.98
C ARG A 208 9.63 -8.53 -13.26
N ARG A 209 8.61 -7.75 -13.63
CA ARG A 209 8.63 -6.92 -14.86
C ARG A 209 9.52 -5.69 -14.73
N TRP A 210 9.64 -5.14 -13.52
CA TRP A 210 10.34 -3.88 -13.24
C TRP A 210 11.74 -4.09 -12.61
N GLY A 211 12.01 -5.25 -12.00
CA GLY A 211 13.12 -5.46 -11.07
C GLY A 211 14.04 -6.63 -11.42
N ALA A 212 14.85 -6.47 -12.46
CA ALA A 212 16.15 -7.16 -12.51
C ALA A 212 17.18 -6.56 -11.52
N GLU A 213 16.85 -5.45 -10.85
CA GLU A 213 17.70 -4.81 -9.83
C GLU A 213 16.91 -4.52 -8.56
N LEU A 214 16.83 -5.50 -7.68
CA LEU A 214 16.41 -5.30 -6.29
C LEU A 214 17.65 -4.96 -5.45
N CYS A 215 17.91 -3.66 -5.24
CA CYS A 215 18.81 -3.22 -4.17
C CYS A 215 18.04 -3.23 -2.84
N PRO A 216 18.49 -3.99 -1.82
CA PRO A 216 17.87 -3.97 -0.51
C PRO A 216 18.20 -2.63 0.16
N VAL A 217 17.28 -1.66 0.08
CA VAL A 217 17.37 -0.42 0.84
C VAL A 217 16.40 -0.53 2.01
N ALA A 218 16.97 -0.52 3.22
CA ALA A 218 16.27 -0.52 4.50
C ALA A 218 15.13 0.53 4.52
N PRO A 219 13.95 0.18 5.05
CA PRO A 219 12.84 1.11 5.12
C PRO A 219 13.09 2.17 6.20
N ALA A 220 12.77 3.43 5.88
CA ALA A 220 12.47 4.42 6.91
C ALA A 220 11.14 4.03 7.58
N PRO A 221 10.95 4.32 8.88
CA PRO A 221 9.73 3.95 9.58
C PRO A 221 8.51 4.57 8.86
N PRO A 222 7.40 3.83 8.72
CA PRO A 222 6.19 4.40 8.15
C PRO A 222 5.74 5.58 9.03
N PRO A 223 5.10 6.62 8.46
CA PRO A 223 4.37 7.56 9.28
C PRO A 223 3.34 6.76 10.11
N CYS A 224 3.30 6.99 11.42
CA CYS A 224 2.28 6.43 12.30
C CYS A 224 0.91 6.94 11.84
N THR A 225 0.28 6.20 10.94
CA THR A 225 -1.10 6.45 10.55
C THR A 225 -1.98 5.98 11.71
N ALA A 226 -2.56 6.93 12.45
CA ALA A 226 -3.48 6.64 13.53
C ALA A 226 -4.54 5.61 13.08
N PRO A 227 -4.88 4.62 13.91
CA PRO A 227 -5.97 3.70 13.59
C PRO A 227 -7.25 4.52 13.48
N VAL A 228 -7.83 4.59 12.28
CA VAL A 228 -9.21 5.06 12.13
C VAL A 228 -10.09 3.94 12.66
N ALA A 229 -10.92 4.29 13.64
CA ALA A 229 -11.78 3.38 14.37
C ALA A 229 -12.64 2.54 13.42
N SER A 230 -12.70 1.24 13.70
CA SER A 230 -13.79 0.37 13.26
C SER A 230 -15.14 1.00 13.67
N PRO A 231 -16.25 0.69 12.99
CA PRO A 231 -17.57 1.15 13.44
C PRO A 231 -17.77 0.79 14.93
N PRO A 232 -18.29 1.72 15.76
CA PRO A 232 -18.22 1.64 17.22
C PRO A 232 -18.78 0.32 17.75
N VAL A 233 -19.92 -0.11 17.22
CA VAL A 233 -20.63 -1.33 17.67
C VAL A 233 -19.80 -2.61 17.60
N ARG A 234 -18.91 -2.76 16.61
CA ARG A 234 -18.00 -3.92 16.55
C ARG A 234 -16.65 -3.68 17.21
N ALA A 235 -16.22 -2.43 17.33
CA ALA A 235 -15.07 -2.12 18.18
C ALA A 235 -15.35 -2.50 19.63
N ASP A 236 -16.60 -2.30 20.07
CA ASP A 236 -17.09 -2.69 21.39
C ASP A 236 -17.09 -4.22 21.54
N GLN A 237 -17.65 -4.97 20.58
CA GLN A 237 -17.63 -6.43 20.62
C GLN A 237 -16.22 -7.02 20.62
N VAL A 238 -15.30 -6.48 19.80
CA VAL A 238 -13.90 -6.95 19.77
C VAL A 238 -13.21 -6.67 21.10
N ALA A 239 -13.45 -5.51 21.71
CA ALA A 239 -12.91 -5.18 23.01
C ALA A 239 -13.48 -6.08 24.13
N GLU A 240 -14.77 -6.39 24.06
CA GLU A 240 -15.44 -7.35 24.95
C GLU A 240 -14.85 -8.76 24.80
N ASP A 241 -14.69 -9.26 23.57
CA ASP A 241 -14.12 -10.58 23.30
C ASP A 241 -12.67 -10.69 23.84
N GLU A 242 -11.87 -9.62 23.66
CA GLU A 242 -10.51 -9.52 24.23
C GLU A 242 -10.53 -9.52 25.75
N GLN A 243 -11.44 -8.76 26.37
CA GLN A 243 -11.59 -8.70 27.82
C GLN A 243 -12.05 -10.06 28.38
N PHE A 244 -13.00 -10.73 27.75
CA PHE A 244 -13.46 -12.05 28.14
C PHE A 244 -12.35 -13.09 28.01
N LEU A 245 -11.55 -13.04 26.93
CA LEU A 245 -10.39 -13.92 26.78
C LEU A 245 -9.42 -13.74 27.95
N LEU A 246 -9.06 -12.50 28.28
CA LEU A 246 -8.13 -12.21 29.36
C LEU A 246 -8.68 -12.66 30.72
N ALA A 247 -9.98 -12.47 30.98
CA ALA A 247 -10.63 -12.96 32.18
C ALA A 247 -10.60 -14.49 32.29
N VAL A 248 -10.92 -15.22 31.19
CA VAL A 248 -10.83 -16.69 31.17
C VAL A 248 -9.40 -17.17 31.43
N LEU A 249 -8.38 -16.47 30.90
CA LEU A 249 -6.97 -16.83 31.11
C LEU A 249 -6.50 -16.61 32.55
N VAL A 250 -7.05 -15.61 33.25
CA VAL A 250 -6.79 -15.39 34.69
C VAL A 250 -7.51 -16.44 35.54
N GLU A 251 -8.78 -16.73 35.24
CA GLU A 251 -9.58 -17.72 35.96
C GLU A 251 -9.02 -19.15 35.78
N ARG A 252 -8.58 -19.48 34.56
CA ARG A 252 -8.10 -20.81 34.18
C ARG A 252 -6.72 -20.71 33.54
N PRO A 253 -5.64 -20.61 34.34
CA PRO A 253 -4.27 -20.46 33.83
C PRO A 253 -3.83 -21.55 32.83
N LYS A 254 -4.33 -22.78 33.00
CA LYS A 254 -4.06 -23.91 32.08
C LYS A 254 -4.60 -23.69 30.66
N ALA A 255 -5.59 -22.82 30.50
CA ALA A 255 -6.14 -22.49 29.18
C ALA A 255 -5.14 -21.68 28.32
N MET A 256 -4.07 -21.15 28.92
CA MET A 256 -3.00 -20.46 28.21
C MET A 256 -2.33 -21.34 27.15
N ASP A 257 -2.19 -22.66 27.41
CA ASP A 257 -1.57 -23.61 26.48
C ASP A 257 -2.35 -23.73 25.15
N GLN A 258 -3.65 -23.44 25.17
CA GLN A 258 -4.52 -23.45 23.98
C GLN A 258 -4.28 -22.21 23.09
N VAL A 259 -3.79 -21.11 23.66
CA VAL A 259 -3.79 -19.78 23.02
C VAL A 259 -2.38 -19.31 22.64
N VAL A 260 -1.34 -19.73 23.35
CA VAL A 260 0.06 -19.28 23.14
C VAL A 260 0.60 -19.61 21.74
N GLY A 261 0.18 -20.73 21.14
CA GLY A 261 0.55 -21.07 19.77
C GLY A 261 -0.06 -20.13 18.73
N LEU A 262 -1.24 -19.60 19.04
CA LEU A 262 -2.10 -18.86 18.12
C LEU A 262 -1.87 -17.35 18.18
N LEU A 263 -1.92 -16.78 19.39
CA LEU A 263 -1.93 -15.33 19.60
C LEU A 263 -0.57 -14.75 19.94
N ARG A 264 -0.39 -13.49 19.56
CA ARG A 264 0.71 -12.61 19.95
C ARG A 264 0.15 -11.36 20.62
N PRO A 265 0.94 -10.65 21.44
CA PRO A 265 0.52 -9.37 22.01
C PRO A 265 0.06 -8.33 20.98
N SER A 266 0.55 -8.39 19.74
CA SER A 266 0.15 -7.52 18.62
C SER A 266 -1.22 -7.85 18.01
N ASP A 267 -1.79 -9.01 18.34
CA ASP A 267 -3.07 -9.47 17.80
C ASP A 267 -4.28 -8.86 18.54
N PHE A 268 -4.05 -8.18 19.66
CA PHE A 268 -5.07 -7.42 20.37
C PHE A 268 -5.24 -6.02 19.75
N ALA A 269 -6.48 -5.57 19.60
CA ALA A 269 -6.84 -4.22 19.17
C ALA A 269 -6.48 -3.19 20.24
N GLY A 270 -6.73 -3.53 21.51
CA GLY A 270 -6.31 -2.70 22.65
C GLY A 270 -4.84 -2.90 22.99
N PRO A 271 -3.98 -1.86 22.96
CA PRO A 271 -2.59 -2.00 23.38
C PRO A 271 -2.49 -2.42 24.86
N ALA A 272 -3.41 -1.97 25.70
CA ALA A 272 -3.58 -2.39 27.08
C ALA A 272 -3.79 -3.92 27.20
N HIS A 273 -4.75 -4.47 26.46
CA HIS A 273 -5.07 -5.90 26.45
C HIS A 273 -3.89 -6.76 25.99
N GLY A 274 -3.20 -6.33 24.92
CA GLY A 274 -2.00 -7.03 24.43
C GLY A 274 -0.86 -7.05 25.45
N GLN A 275 -0.69 -5.98 26.23
CA GLN A 275 0.30 -5.94 27.31
C GLN A 275 -0.10 -6.81 28.49
N LEU A 276 -1.39 -6.86 28.85
CA LEU A 276 -1.87 -7.77 29.88
C LEU A 276 -1.66 -9.23 29.47
N TYR A 277 -1.99 -9.59 28.22
CA TYR A 277 -1.69 -10.91 27.66
C TYR A 277 -0.19 -11.26 27.76
N ARG A 278 0.68 -10.28 27.47
CA ARG A 278 2.14 -10.44 27.62
C ARG A 278 2.56 -10.68 29.08
N CYS A 279 1.93 -10.02 30.05
CA CYS A 279 2.16 -10.28 31.48
C CYS A 279 1.74 -11.71 31.87
N LEU A 280 0.54 -12.12 31.46
CA LEU A 280 0.01 -13.46 31.72
C LEU A 280 0.91 -14.55 31.12
N GLY A 281 1.33 -14.39 29.86
CA GLY A 281 2.25 -15.32 29.21
C GLY A 281 3.61 -15.40 29.90
N ALA A 282 4.11 -14.30 30.47
CA ALA A 282 5.38 -14.29 31.20
C ALA A 282 5.30 -14.99 32.56
N LEU A 283 4.16 -14.90 33.26
CA LEU A 283 3.92 -15.66 34.49
C LEU A 283 3.79 -17.15 34.17
N HIS A 284 2.99 -17.49 33.15
CA HIS A 284 2.79 -18.86 32.68
C HIS A 284 4.11 -19.54 32.31
N HIS A 285 4.96 -18.86 31.54
CA HIS A 285 6.24 -19.41 31.11
C HIS A 285 7.22 -19.65 32.28
N ARG A 286 7.07 -18.93 33.40
CA ARG A 286 7.85 -19.16 34.63
C ARG A 286 7.22 -20.21 35.57
N GLY A 287 5.99 -20.64 35.30
CA GLY A 287 5.22 -21.45 36.22
C GLY A 287 4.84 -20.72 37.50
N GLU A 288 4.84 -19.39 37.48
CA GLU A 288 4.37 -18.58 38.61
C GLU A 288 2.83 -18.62 38.66
N PRO A 289 2.22 -18.62 39.86
CA PRO A 289 0.76 -18.56 39.98
C PRO A 289 0.24 -17.29 39.30
N ILE A 290 -0.87 -17.43 38.57
CA ILE A 290 -1.55 -16.31 37.92
C ILE A 290 -2.72 -15.91 38.82
N ASP A 291 -2.58 -14.75 39.44
CA ASP A 291 -3.60 -14.09 40.27
C ASP A 291 -3.49 -12.57 40.09
N ARG A 292 -4.47 -11.83 40.62
CA ARG A 292 -4.51 -10.37 40.46
C ARG A 292 -3.24 -9.68 40.97
N ILE A 293 -2.66 -10.12 42.09
CA ILE A 293 -1.49 -9.49 42.70
C ILE A 293 -0.25 -9.79 41.87
N THR A 294 -0.06 -11.02 41.42
CA THR A 294 1.07 -11.40 40.56
C THR A 294 1.01 -10.70 39.21
N VAL A 295 -0.17 -10.57 38.60
CA VAL A 295 -0.37 -9.83 37.35
C VAL A 295 -0.10 -8.34 37.53
N LEU A 296 -0.59 -7.73 38.62
CA LEU A 296 -0.31 -6.33 38.96
C LEU A 296 1.20 -6.09 39.16
N TRP A 297 1.87 -6.99 39.86
CA TRP A 297 3.31 -6.92 40.09
C TRP A 297 4.10 -6.98 38.77
N GLU A 298 3.71 -7.87 37.86
CA GLU A 298 4.34 -7.96 36.54
C GLU A 298 4.07 -6.73 35.67
N ALA A 299 2.86 -6.16 35.75
CA ALA A 299 2.54 -4.93 35.06
C ALA A 299 3.40 -3.75 35.57
N GLN A 300 3.58 -3.64 36.89
CA GLN A 300 4.46 -2.64 37.50
C GLN A 300 5.93 -2.84 37.10
N ARG A 301 6.43 -4.07 37.16
CA ARG A 301 7.82 -4.42 36.79
C ARG A 301 8.14 -4.05 35.34
N ARG A 302 7.15 -4.12 34.45
CA ARG A 302 7.27 -3.75 33.03
C ARG A 302 7.06 -2.26 32.76
N GLY A 303 6.80 -1.45 33.79
CA GLY A 303 6.55 -0.02 33.66
C GLY A 303 5.15 0.34 33.14
N LEU A 304 4.26 -0.64 32.93
CA LEU A 304 2.98 -0.42 32.24
C LEU A 304 2.03 0.53 33.00
N LEU A 305 2.10 0.51 34.33
CA LEU A 305 1.37 1.42 35.21
C LEU A 305 1.99 2.82 35.26
N ALA A 306 3.32 2.91 35.17
CA ALA A 306 4.05 4.18 35.16
C ALA A 306 3.88 4.91 33.81
N ASP A 307 3.86 4.15 32.72
CA ASP A 307 3.66 4.65 31.35
C ASP A 307 2.20 5.02 31.06
N GLY A 308 1.27 4.69 31.97
CA GLY A 308 -0.17 4.93 31.81
C GLY A 308 -0.85 4.05 30.76
N THR A 309 -0.17 3.01 30.26
CA THR A 309 -0.72 2.07 29.26
C THR A 309 -1.81 1.16 29.83
N LEU A 310 -1.73 0.87 31.13
CA LEU A 310 -2.72 0.12 31.89
C LEU A 310 -3.02 0.88 33.17
N THR A 311 -4.29 1.00 33.53
CA THR A 311 -4.67 1.48 34.87
C THR A 311 -4.89 0.30 35.81
N THR A 312 -4.63 0.52 37.10
CA THR A 312 -4.92 -0.48 38.14
C THR A 312 -6.40 -0.88 38.14
N GLU A 313 -7.30 0.07 37.88
CA GLU A 313 -8.75 -0.17 37.76
C GLU A 313 -9.08 -1.09 36.59
N GLN A 314 -8.51 -0.85 35.40
CA GLN A 314 -8.71 -1.71 34.23
C GLN A 314 -8.20 -3.13 34.47
N LEU A 315 -6.99 -3.26 35.03
CA LEU A 315 -6.41 -4.56 35.35
C LEU A 315 -7.29 -5.32 36.36
N THR A 316 -7.76 -4.63 37.40
CA THR A 316 -8.63 -5.21 38.43
C THR A 316 -9.97 -5.63 37.84
N ALA A 317 -10.58 -4.81 36.99
CA ALA A 317 -11.84 -5.13 36.32
C ALA A 317 -11.74 -6.37 35.40
N ILE A 318 -10.59 -6.56 34.74
CA ILE A 318 -10.35 -7.75 33.92
C ILE A 318 -10.07 -8.98 34.79
N CYS A 319 -9.28 -8.84 35.87
CA CYS A 319 -8.93 -9.97 36.75
C CYS A 319 -10.11 -10.45 37.62
N ASP A 320 -10.98 -9.53 38.03
CA ASP A 320 -12.18 -9.83 38.83
C ASP A 320 -13.39 -10.18 37.93
N GLY A 321 -13.24 -10.04 36.60
CA GLY A 321 -14.26 -10.38 35.63
C GLY A 321 -14.39 -11.91 35.44
N VAL A 322 -15.60 -12.35 35.09
CA VAL A 322 -15.85 -13.73 34.66
C VAL A 322 -16.02 -13.73 33.15
N GLY A 323 -15.14 -14.44 32.45
CA GLY A 323 -15.23 -14.58 31.00
C GLY A 323 -16.14 -15.75 30.61
N PRO A 324 -17.25 -15.53 29.88
CA PRO A 324 -18.04 -16.63 29.34
C PRO A 324 -17.31 -17.29 28.17
N GLY A 325 -17.39 -18.62 28.08
CA GLY A 325 -16.91 -19.39 26.92
C GLY A 325 -15.59 -20.14 27.10
N SER A 326 -15.09 -20.70 26.00
CA SER A 326 -13.80 -21.39 25.94
C SER A 326 -12.69 -20.45 25.49
N ALA A 327 -11.50 -20.61 26.06
CA ALA A 327 -10.33 -19.82 25.67
C ALA A 327 -9.93 -20.05 24.20
N GLU A 328 -10.12 -21.28 23.71
CA GLU A 328 -9.91 -21.64 22.30
C GLU A 328 -10.81 -20.82 21.37
N TRP A 329 -12.13 -20.79 21.61
CA TRP A 329 -13.06 -20.05 20.76
C TRP A 329 -12.82 -18.54 20.83
N LEU A 330 -12.63 -17.98 22.02
CA LEU A 330 -12.31 -16.56 22.20
C LEU A 330 -10.97 -16.21 21.53
N GLY A 331 -9.98 -17.09 21.64
CA GLY A 331 -8.70 -16.93 20.97
C GLY A 331 -8.83 -16.92 19.44
N GLU A 332 -9.71 -17.75 18.90
CA GLU A 332 -10.03 -17.78 17.48
C GLU A 332 -10.73 -16.48 17.02
N GLN A 333 -11.69 -15.94 17.79
CA GLN A 333 -12.34 -14.66 17.50
C GLN A 333 -11.36 -13.48 17.51
N VAL A 334 -10.45 -13.43 18.48
CA VAL A 334 -9.38 -12.43 18.54
C VAL A 334 -8.44 -12.58 17.34
N MET A 335 -8.14 -13.80 16.90
CA MET A 335 -7.36 -14.03 15.68
C MET A 335 -8.04 -13.53 14.41
N ARG A 336 -9.34 -13.84 14.21
CA ARG A 336 -10.10 -13.34 13.05
C ARG A 336 -10.12 -11.81 13.02
N SER A 337 -10.32 -11.21 14.19
CA SER A 337 -10.25 -9.75 14.36
C SER A 337 -8.84 -9.20 14.07
N SER A 338 -7.78 -9.93 14.45
CA SER A 338 -6.39 -9.56 14.12
C SER A 338 -6.11 -9.61 12.62
N VAL A 339 -6.55 -10.67 11.92
CA VAL A 339 -6.37 -10.82 10.46
C VAL A 339 -7.01 -9.64 9.73
N THR A 340 -8.29 -9.37 9.99
CA THR A 340 -9.03 -8.32 9.30
C THR A 340 -8.49 -6.92 9.64
N ARG A 341 -8.12 -6.66 10.90
CA ARG A 341 -7.48 -5.40 11.31
C ARG A 341 -6.11 -5.20 10.66
N THR A 342 -5.28 -6.23 10.62
CA THR A 342 -3.95 -6.20 10.00
C THR A 342 -4.05 -6.03 8.49
N ALA A 343 -5.01 -6.69 7.83
CA ALA A 343 -5.30 -6.50 6.42
C ALA A 343 -5.74 -5.07 6.12
N ALA A 344 -6.67 -4.52 6.91
CA ALA A 344 -7.13 -3.15 6.76
C ALA A 344 -6.02 -2.11 7.01
N ALA A 345 -5.09 -2.38 7.93
CA ALA A 345 -3.92 -1.53 8.19
C ALA A 345 -2.91 -1.58 7.04
N SER A 346 -2.55 -2.78 6.59
CA SER A 346 -1.62 -3.00 5.47
C SER A 346 -2.14 -2.35 4.19
N ALA A 347 -3.42 -2.53 3.88
CA ALA A 347 -4.07 -1.91 2.73
C ALA A 347 -4.02 -0.38 2.75
N ARG A 348 -4.26 0.24 3.92
CA ARG A 348 -4.15 1.71 4.07
C ARG A 348 -2.71 2.20 3.88
N ALA A 349 -1.73 1.48 4.43
CA ALA A 349 -0.32 1.80 4.26
C ALA A 349 0.11 1.74 2.79
N ILE A 350 -0.26 0.66 2.08
CA ILE A 350 0.03 0.47 0.65
C ILE A 350 -0.65 1.55 -0.19
N ARG A 351 -1.91 1.87 0.11
CA ARG A 351 -2.63 2.95 -0.56
C ARG A 351 -1.93 4.30 -0.38
N ALA A 352 -1.49 4.64 0.83
CA ALA A 352 -0.78 5.89 1.09
C ALA A 352 0.56 5.97 0.34
N LEU A 353 1.26 4.84 0.20
CA LEU A 353 2.46 4.75 -0.63
C LEU A 353 2.13 4.96 -2.12
N ALA A 354 1.07 4.33 -2.62
CA ALA A 354 0.68 4.41 -4.02
C ALA A 354 0.10 5.79 -4.42
N GLU A 355 -0.56 6.49 -3.51
CA GLU A 355 -1.03 7.87 -3.72
C GLU A 355 0.12 8.89 -3.73
N ASN A 356 1.31 8.51 -3.25
CA ASN A 356 2.49 9.36 -3.34
C ASN A 356 3.18 9.22 -4.71
N GLU A 357 2.75 10.05 -5.67
CA GLU A 357 3.27 10.09 -7.05
C GLU A 357 4.78 10.44 -7.15
N SER A 358 5.41 10.91 -6.07
CA SER A 358 6.87 11.16 -6.06
C SER A 358 7.72 9.90 -5.89
N LEU A 359 7.11 8.78 -5.48
CA LEU A 359 7.82 7.52 -5.28
C LEU A 359 8.04 6.81 -6.61
N ALA A 360 9.29 6.46 -6.92
CA ALA A 360 9.59 5.64 -8.08
C ALA A 360 8.92 4.24 -7.94
N PRO A 361 8.43 3.62 -9.04
CA PRO A 361 7.68 2.36 -8.96
C PRO A 361 8.42 1.22 -8.27
N GLY A 362 9.74 1.09 -8.50
CA GLY A 362 10.53 0.05 -7.85
C GLY A 362 10.56 0.17 -6.32
N ARG A 363 10.61 1.40 -5.79
CA ARG A 363 10.53 1.67 -4.35
C ARG A 363 9.11 1.46 -3.83
N LEU A 364 8.10 1.91 -4.56
CA LEU A 364 6.70 1.64 -4.25
C LEU A 364 6.45 0.14 -4.10
N ILE A 365 6.86 -0.68 -5.06
CA ILE A 365 6.67 -2.13 -5.05
C ILE A 365 7.38 -2.75 -3.83
N SER A 366 8.63 -2.37 -3.57
CA SER A 366 9.41 -2.89 -2.44
C SER A 366 8.76 -2.53 -1.09
N HIS A 367 8.31 -1.28 -0.92
CA HIS A 367 7.65 -0.83 0.30
C HIS A 367 6.26 -1.46 0.47
N ALA A 368 5.52 -1.66 -0.63
CA ALA A 368 4.22 -2.31 -0.59
C ALA A 368 4.33 -3.79 -0.20
N LEU A 369 5.32 -4.52 -0.73
CA LEU A 369 5.61 -5.91 -0.31
C LEU A 369 5.98 -5.97 1.18
N HIS A 370 6.81 -5.04 1.66
CA HIS A 370 7.14 -4.98 3.09
C HIS A 370 5.91 -4.67 3.95
N ALA A 371 5.00 -3.81 3.48
CA ALA A 371 3.76 -3.48 4.19
C ALA A 371 2.77 -4.66 4.26
N LEU A 372 2.90 -5.70 3.42
CA LEU A 372 2.14 -6.94 3.52
C LEU A 372 2.71 -7.94 4.53
N GLY A 373 4.00 -7.81 4.91
CA GLY A 373 4.67 -8.74 5.81
C GLY A 373 3.92 -9.04 7.12
N PRO A 374 3.42 -8.04 7.86
CA PRO A 374 2.63 -8.28 9.07
C PRO A 374 1.36 -9.10 8.82
N LEU A 375 0.71 -8.93 7.66
CA LEU A 375 -0.47 -9.72 7.30
C LEU A 375 -0.10 -11.16 6.98
N ASP A 376 1.00 -11.40 6.28
CA ASP A 376 1.50 -12.75 5.99
C ASP A 376 1.89 -13.49 7.29
N ASP A 377 2.48 -12.80 8.27
CA ASP A 377 2.79 -13.36 9.58
C ASP A 377 1.53 -13.80 10.34
N VAL A 378 0.46 -13.00 10.32
CA VAL A 378 -0.81 -13.36 10.98
C VAL A 378 -1.51 -14.51 10.23
N ARG A 379 -1.47 -14.47 8.88
CA ARG A 379 -2.04 -15.51 8.02
C ARG A 379 -1.41 -16.87 8.24
N THR A 380 -0.08 -16.95 8.31
CA THR A 380 0.62 -18.23 8.52
C THR A 380 0.24 -18.86 9.86
N ARG A 381 0.08 -18.06 10.92
CA ARG A 381 -0.43 -18.53 12.21
C ARG A 381 -1.89 -19.00 12.14
N TRP A 382 -2.75 -18.23 11.47
CA TRP A 382 -4.15 -18.60 11.23
C TRP A 382 -4.27 -19.95 10.51
N GLN A 383 -3.47 -20.15 9.45
CA GLN A 383 -3.46 -21.39 8.67
C GLN A 383 -2.95 -22.59 9.47
N ALA A 384 -1.87 -22.41 10.23
CA ALA A 384 -1.31 -23.45 11.09
C ALA A 384 -2.31 -23.93 12.16
N ALA A 385 -3.10 -23.01 12.71
CA ALA A 385 -4.10 -23.33 13.71
C ALA A 385 -5.35 -24.02 13.14
N ASN A 386 -5.79 -23.63 11.95
CA ASN A 386 -6.98 -24.18 11.30
C ASN A 386 -6.70 -25.41 10.43
N GLY A 387 -5.50 -26.01 10.52
CA GLY A 387 -5.14 -27.22 9.76
C GLY A 387 -5.06 -27.03 8.24
N HIS A 388 -5.16 -25.80 7.75
CA HIS A 388 -5.02 -25.48 6.32
C HIS A 388 -3.53 -25.33 6.02
N SER A 389 -2.88 -26.46 5.84
CA SER A 389 -1.54 -26.52 5.25
C SER A 389 -1.55 -25.63 4.01
N SER A 390 -0.73 -24.57 3.99
CA SER A 390 -0.48 -23.81 2.76
C SER A 390 -0.19 -24.83 1.65
N PRO A 391 -0.69 -24.66 0.42
CA PRO A 391 -0.25 -25.51 -0.67
C PRO A 391 1.27 -25.41 -0.68
N THR A 392 1.93 -26.53 -0.36
CA THR A 392 3.37 -26.66 -0.55
C THR A 392 3.59 -26.18 -1.98
N PRO A 393 4.42 -25.16 -2.22
CA PRO A 393 4.73 -24.79 -3.60
C PRO A 393 5.19 -26.09 -4.23
N LEU A 394 4.41 -26.57 -5.20
CA LEU A 394 4.69 -27.79 -5.92
C LEU A 394 6.15 -27.62 -6.34
N ALA A 395 7.04 -28.41 -5.75
CA ALA A 395 8.41 -28.45 -6.22
C ALA A 395 8.27 -28.65 -7.73
N PRO A 396 8.91 -27.79 -8.56
CA PRO A 396 8.90 -28.06 -9.99
C PRO A 396 9.31 -29.52 -10.17
N PRO A 397 8.69 -30.25 -11.10
CA PRO A 397 9.12 -31.62 -11.37
C PRO A 397 10.63 -31.59 -11.50
N THR A 398 11.29 -32.52 -10.83
CA THR A 398 12.72 -32.74 -10.92
C THR A 398 13.04 -33.12 -12.37
N GLU A 399 13.04 -32.13 -13.26
CA GLU A 399 13.76 -32.19 -14.51
C GLU A 399 15.22 -32.27 -14.09
N GLU A 400 15.77 -33.46 -14.24
CA GLU A 400 17.19 -33.75 -14.12
C GLU A 400 17.97 -32.58 -14.71
N ALA A 401 18.63 -31.82 -13.84
CA ALA A 401 19.45 -30.71 -14.25
C ALA A 401 20.48 -31.22 -15.28
N PRO A 402 20.55 -30.65 -16.49
CA PRO A 402 21.50 -31.11 -17.49
C PRO A 402 22.90 -30.87 -16.94
N THR A 403 23.65 -31.95 -16.78
CA THR A 403 25.06 -32.04 -16.37
C THR A 403 25.98 -31.03 -17.08
N ALA A 404 25.53 -30.43 -18.18
CA ALA A 404 26.15 -29.30 -18.87
C ALA A 404 26.29 -28.02 -18.02
N ARG A 405 25.36 -27.70 -17.10
CA ARG A 405 25.47 -26.48 -16.25
C ARG A 405 26.48 -26.62 -15.12
N VAL A 406 26.68 -27.84 -14.60
CA VAL A 406 27.70 -28.13 -13.57
C VAL A 406 29.11 -28.11 -14.17
N HIS A 407 29.29 -28.61 -15.40
CA HIS A 407 30.55 -28.48 -16.14
C HIS A 407 30.91 -27.02 -16.45
N ALA A 408 29.94 -26.17 -16.78
CA ALA A 408 30.18 -24.73 -17.01
C ALA A 408 30.52 -23.95 -15.73
N ALA A 409 30.05 -24.41 -14.56
CA ALA A 409 30.43 -23.85 -13.27
C ALA A 409 31.84 -24.28 -12.83
N LEU A 410 32.23 -25.54 -13.10
CA LEU A 410 33.57 -26.06 -12.78
C LEU A 410 34.66 -25.56 -13.75
N ALA A 411 34.33 -25.21 -14.99
CA ALA A 411 35.29 -24.64 -15.95
C ALA A 411 35.73 -23.20 -15.64
N ARG A 412 35.04 -22.48 -14.74
CA ARG A 412 35.37 -21.10 -14.34
C ARG A 412 36.25 -21.02 -13.08
N SER A 413 36.59 -22.16 -12.49
CA SER A 413 37.48 -22.25 -11.33
C SER A 413 38.88 -22.67 -11.79
N THR A 414 39.68 -21.74 -12.32
CA THR A 414 41.12 -21.97 -12.42
C THR A 414 41.71 -21.99 -11.00
N PRO A 415 42.44 -23.03 -10.58
CA PRO A 415 43.15 -23.00 -9.32
C PRO A 415 44.31 -22.00 -9.44
N ARG A 416 44.31 -21.01 -8.55
CA ARG A 416 45.44 -20.09 -8.33
C ARG A 416 46.70 -20.94 -8.07
N PRO A 417 47.80 -20.77 -8.81
CA PRO A 417 48.99 -21.59 -8.58
C PRO A 417 49.55 -21.30 -7.18
N ALA A 418 49.80 -22.38 -6.45
CA ALA A 418 50.45 -22.37 -5.14
C ALA A 418 51.81 -21.69 -5.25
N ALA A 419 52.06 -20.71 -4.38
CA ALA A 419 53.38 -20.13 -4.21
C ALA A 419 54.35 -21.22 -3.70
N ARG A 420 55.41 -21.49 -4.46
CA ARG A 420 56.56 -22.29 -4.04
C ARG A 420 57.30 -21.59 -2.89
N PRO A 421 57.61 -22.26 -1.77
CA PRO A 421 58.89 -22.05 -1.07
C PRO A 421 59.99 -22.87 -1.79
N PRO A 422 61.32 -22.63 -1.65
CA PRO A 422 62.07 -21.96 -0.59
C PRO A 422 63.13 -20.93 -1.13
N GLU A 423 63.89 -20.18 -0.32
CA GLU A 423 65.27 -20.53 0.06
C GLU A 423 65.79 -19.64 1.21
N ARG A 424 66.56 -20.24 2.12
CA ARG A 424 67.35 -19.54 3.14
C ARG A 424 68.66 -19.03 2.54
N PRO A 425 69.10 -17.82 2.90
CA PRO A 425 70.53 -17.53 3.06
C PRO A 425 70.89 -17.45 4.55
N GLY A 426 72.03 -18.05 4.88
CA GLY A 426 72.56 -18.18 6.24
C GLY A 426 73.11 -16.89 6.85
N ALA A 427 73.50 -17.08 8.11
CA ALA A 427 74.07 -16.17 9.08
C ALA A 427 75.08 -15.12 8.57
N ALA A 428 75.02 -13.91 9.13
CA ALA A 428 76.19 -13.19 9.63
C ALA A 428 75.83 -12.05 10.60
N VAL A 429 76.31 -12.20 11.84
CA VAL A 429 77.02 -11.20 12.67
C VAL A 429 76.29 -9.91 13.07
N THR A 430 75.96 -9.86 14.37
CA THR A 430 75.84 -8.64 15.18
C THR A 430 77.20 -7.96 15.37
N PRO A 431 77.22 -6.63 15.60
CA PRO A 431 78.01 -6.18 16.73
C PRO A 431 77.19 -5.36 17.73
N SER A 432 77.65 -5.55 18.96
CA SER A 432 77.17 -5.01 20.22
C SER A 432 77.69 -3.59 20.47
N ALA A 433 76.93 -2.90 21.33
CA ALA A 433 77.34 -1.86 22.26
C ALA A 433 77.74 -0.46 21.74
N ALA A 434 76.98 0.55 22.19
CA ALA A 434 77.50 1.51 23.16
C ALA A 434 76.35 2.22 23.90
N ARG A 435 76.42 2.19 25.24
CA ARG A 435 75.65 3.03 26.16
C ARG A 435 76.13 4.47 26.03
N SER A 436 75.28 5.45 26.33
CA SER A 436 75.60 6.52 27.30
C SER A 436 74.37 7.38 27.62
N SER A 437 74.25 7.62 28.92
CA SER A 437 73.32 8.45 29.66
C SER A 437 73.53 9.96 29.48
N SER A 438 72.45 10.74 29.54
CA SER A 438 72.31 12.00 30.33
C SER A 438 70.93 12.62 30.04
N ARG A 439 69.98 12.69 30.99
CA ARG A 439 69.79 13.82 31.91
C ARG A 439 69.84 15.18 31.19
N THR A 440 68.70 15.88 31.06
CA THR A 440 68.34 17.08 31.85
C THR A 440 67.00 17.68 31.44
N HIS A 441 66.30 18.20 32.45
CA HIS A 441 65.18 19.14 32.37
C HIS A 441 65.53 20.42 31.60
N GLY A 442 64.49 21.03 31.04
CA GLY A 442 64.41 22.39 30.54
C GLY A 442 63.00 22.65 30.06
#